data_AF-U9U7I8-F1
#
_entry.id   AF-U9U7I8-F1
#
_cell.length_a   1.000
_cell.length_b   1.000
_cell.length_c   1.000
_cell.angle_alpha   90.00
_cell.angle_beta   90.00
_cell.angle_gamma   90.00
#
_symmetry.space_group_name_H-M   'P 1'
#
loop_
_entity.id
_entity.type
_entity.pdbx_description
1 polymer ?
#
loop_
_entity_poly.entity_id
_entity_poly.type
_entity_poly.pdbx_seq_one_letter_code
_entity_poly.pdbx_strand_id
1 'polypeptide(L)'
;MKICQGLRPKFNYKIPQLIIDIINQCWDADSSKRHKVDKLVELHFDLLINLNKEDSVIHKQIEEADEINKKSSSTVQSPLSSTSTLSYMTHPQAVYTSRLLDFKNLPEPKNADNNDDLLGIKYSDSLRIDFTKLDINSKDKVFNHILLEMKIFRI
;
A
#
# COMPACT_ATOMS: atom_id res chain seq x y z
N MET A 1 -4.57 5.28 -23.47
CA MET A 1 -4.50 5.31 -21.99
C MET A 1 -3.50 4.26 -21.52
N LYS A 2 -2.34 4.66 -20.99
CA LYS A 2 -1.21 3.75 -20.66
C LYS A 2 -1.51 2.76 -19.52
N ILE A 3 -2.35 3.15 -18.55
CA ILE A 3 -2.76 2.30 -17.41
C ILE A 3 -3.52 1.03 -17.81
N CYS A 4 -4.28 1.06 -18.91
CA CYS A 4 -4.97 -0.12 -19.44
C CYS A 4 -3.98 -1.15 -19.98
N GLN A 5 -2.76 -0.74 -20.32
CA GLN A 5 -1.68 -1.60 -20.80
C GLN A 5 -0.76 -2.07 -19.66
N GLY A 6 -1.27 -2.14 -18.42
CA GLY A 6 -0.51 -2.64 -17.28
C GLY A 6 0.52 -1.68 -16.70
N LEU A 7 0.68 -0.46 -17.23
CA LEU A 7 1.63 0.50 -16.63
C LEU A 7 1.17 0.92 -15.23
N ARG A 8 2.08 0.81 -14.27
CA ARG A 8 1.89 1.15 -12.85
C ARG A 8 3.01 2.07 -12.35
N PRO A 9 2.75 2.90 -11.33
CA PRO A 9 3.79 3.70 -10.68
C PRO A 9 4.93 2.80 -10.16
N LYS A 10 6.17 3.27 -10.30
CA LYS A 10 7.35 2.63 -9.71
C LYS A 10 7.75 3.38 -8.46
N PHE A 11 8.21 2.65 -7.45
CA PHE A 11 8.69 3.22 -6.20
C PHE A 11 10.22 3.27 -6.23
N ASN A 12 10.79 4.39 -5.81
CA ASN A 12 12.24 4.59 -5.70
C ASN A 12 12.79 4.29 -4.29
N TYR A 13 11.97 3.70 -3.44
CA TYR A 13 12.31 3.25 -2.10
C TYR A 13 11.69 1.87 -1.85
N LYS A 14 12.29 1.10 -0.94
CA LYS A 14 11.78 -0.18 -0.49
C LYS A 14 10.51 0.03 0.33
N ILE A 15 9.46 -0.72 -0.01
CA ILE A 15 8.18 -0.74 0.71
C ILE A 15 8.06 -2.11 1.39
N PRO A 16 7.45 -2.24 2.58
CA PRO A 16 7.16 -3.55 3.16
C PRO A 16 6.38 -4.45 2.18
N GLN A 17 6.77 -5.71 2.03
CA GLN A 17 6.17 -6.64 1.05
C GLN A 17 4.65 -6.72 1.20
N LEU A 18 4.17 -6.76 2.44
CA LEU A 18 2.73 -6.84 2.73
C LEU A 18 1.94 -5.68 2.10
N ILE A 19 2.52 -4.47 2.08
CA ILE A 19 1.90 -3.30 1.47
C ILE A 19 1.93 -3.40 -0.06
N ILE A 20 3.03 -3.89 -0.64
CA ILE A 20 3.13 -4.15 -2.08
C ILE A 20 2.06 -5.16 -2.54
N ASP A 21 1.86 -6.24 -1.79
CA ASP A 21 0.88 -7.25 -2.12
C ASP A 21 -0.56 -6.73 -2.04
N ILE A 22 -0.86 -5.83 -1.09
CA ILE A 22 -2.15 -5.14 -0.99
C ILE A 22 -2.36 -4.24 -2.21
N ILE A 23 -1.36 -3.41 -2.56
CA ILE A 23 -1.40 -2.53 -3.74
C ILE A 23 -1.64 -3.36 -5.01
N ASN A 24 -0.90 -4.47 -5.16
CA ASN A 24 -1.00 -5.37 -6.30
C ASN A 24 -2.39 -5.98 -6.47
N GLN A 25 -3.03 -6.37 -5.38
CA GLN A 25 -4.40 -6.88 -5.43
C GLN A 25 -5.42 -5.76 -5.68
N CYS A 26 -5.25 -4.57 -5.12
CA CYS A 26 -6.19 -3.47 -5.27
C CYS A 26 -6.36 -3.00 -6.73
N TRP A 27 -5.31 -3.08 -7.54
CA TRP A 27 -5.32 -2.61 -8.93
C TRP A 27 -5.26 -3.72 -9.99
N ASP A 28 -5.59 -4.96 -9.59
CA ASP A 28 -5.68 -6.09 -10.52
C ASP A 28 -6.68 -5.77 -11.64
N ALA A 29 -6.33 -6.08 -12.88
CA ALA A 29 -7.19 -5.93 -14.03
C ALA A 29 -8.50 -6.72 -13.88
N ASP A 30 -8.42 -7.91 -13.28
CA ASP A 30 -9.57 -8.74 -12.94
C ASP A 30 -10.23 -8.24 -11.65
N SER A 31 -11.44 -7.70 -11.77
CA SER A 31 -12.20 -7.18 -10.63
C SER A 31 -12.50 -8.23 -9.57
N SER A 32 -12.55 -9.52 -9.91
CA SER A 32 -12.82 -10.60 -8.96
C SER A 32 -11.63 -10.90 -8.03
N LYS A 33 -10.42 -10.53 -8.45
CA LYS A 33 -9.18 -10.67 -7.67
C LYS A 33 -8.90 -9.47 -6.76
N ARG A 34 -9.62 -8.36 -6.95
CA ARG A 34 -9.50 -7.18 -6.08
C ARG A 34 -10.05 -7.48 -4.69
N HIS A 35 -9.41 -6.91 -3.68
CA HIS A 35 -9.97 -6.94 -2.33
C HIS A 35 -11.35 -6.28 -2.31
N LYS A 36 -12.29 -6.94 -1.63
CA LYS A 36 -13.50 -6.28 -1.18
C LYS A 36 -13.15 -5.29 -0.07
N VAL A 37 -13.94 -4.22 0.03
CA VAL A 37 -13.67 -3.10 0.96
C VAL A 37 -13.68 -3.56 2.42
N ASP A 38 -14.60 -4.44 2.79
CA ASP A 38 -14.67 -5.10 4.11
C ASP A 38 -13.35 -5.80 4.47
N LYS A 39 -12.81 -6.62 3.56
CA LYS A 39 -11.51 -7.29 3.77
C LYS A 39 -10.36 -6.31 3.91
N LEU A 40 -10.36 -5.22 3.13
CA LEU A 40 -9.30 -4.21 3.20
C LEU A 40 -9.32 -3.48 4.56
N VAL A 41 -10.50 -3.21 5.11
CA VAL A 41 -10.67 -2.62 6.44
C VAL A 41 -10.15 -3.57 7.52
N GLU A 42 -10.46 -4.86 7.43
CA GLU A 42 -9.93 -5.88 8.34
C GLU A 42 -8.40 -5.95 8.30
N LEU A 43 -7.81 -6.02 7.10
CA LEU A 43 -6.35 -6.00 6.92
C LEU A 43 -5.72 -4.74 7.50
N HIS A 44 -6.37 -3.58 7.34
CA HIS A 44 -5.89 -2.33 7.91
C HIS A 44 -5.84 -2.37 9.44
N PHE A 45 -6.85 -2.94 10.09
CA PHE A 45 -6.84 -3.11 11.55
C PHE A 45 -5.80 -4.11 12.01
N ASP A 46 -5.66 -5.25 11.33
CA ASP A 46 -4.64 -6.24 11.65
C ASP A 46 -3.23 -5.67 11.51
N LEU A 47 -3.00 -4.86 10.47
CA LEU A 47 -1.76 -4.10 10.31
C LEU A 47 -1.50 -3.22 11.52
N LEU A 48 -2.46 -2.38 11.93
CA LEU A 48 -2.33 -1.48 13.08
C LEU A 48 -1.99 -2.22 14.38
N ILE A 49 -2.63 -3.35 14.63
CA ILE A 49 -2.38 -4.16 15.84
C ILE A 49 -0.98 -4.77 15.80
N ASN A 50 -0.57 -5.31 14.65
CA ASN A 50 0.72 -5.99 14.52
C ASN A 50 1.90 -5.00 14.44
N LEU A 51 1.69 -3.75 14.00
CA LEU A 51 2.71 -2.70 14.02
C LEU A 51 3.29 -2.46 15.43
N ASN A 52 2.46 -2.59 16.47
CA ASN A 52 2.90 -2.42 17.86
C ASN A 52 3.60 -3.67 18.44
N LYS A 53 3.70 -4.76 17.67
CA LYS A 53 4.35 -6.01 18.09
C LYS A 53 5.69 -6.14 17.37
N GLU A 54 6.76 -5.97 18.13
CA GLU A 54 8.15 -6.00 17.64
C GLU A 54 8.50 -7.31 16.91
N ASP A 55 7.97 -8.44 17.39
CA ASP A 55 8.19 -9.76 16.79
C ASP A 55 7.35 -10.05 15.54
N SER A 56 6.41 -9.17 15.19
CA SER A 56 5.51 -9.40 14.06
C SER A 56 6.25 -9.37 12.73
N VAL A 57 5.73 -10.11 11.75
CA VAL A 57 6.35 -10.16 10.41
C VAL A 57 6.29 -8.79 9.73
N ILE A 58 5.23 -8.02 9.95
CA ILE A 58 5.11 -6.66 9.40
C ILE A 58 6.13 -5.69 10.02
N HIS A 59 6.36 -5.77 11.33
CA HIS A 59 7.38 -4.96 11.99
C HIS A 59 8.78 -5.26 11.40
N LYS A 60 9.10 -6.54 11.22
CA LYS A 60 10.37 -6.98 10.60
C LYS A 60 10.50 -6.52 9.14
N GLN A 61 9.43 -6.57 8.35
CA GLN A 61 9.44 -6.04 6.98
C GLN A 61 9.65 -4.53 6.92
N ILE A 62 9.11 -3.78 7.89
CA ILE A 62 9.31 -2.33 8.00
C ILE A 62 10.74 -2.02 8.37
N GLU A 63 11.30 -2.70 9.37
CA GLU A 63 12.68 -2.53 9.78
C GLU A 63 13.65 -2.82 8.62
N GLU A 64 13.45 -3.91 7.88
CA GLU A 64 14.25 -4.24 6.70
C GLU A 64 14.14 -3.14 5.62
N ALA A 65 12.92 -2.69 5.31
CA ALA A 65 12.69 -1.64 4.33
C ALA A 65 13.37 -0.32 4.76
N ASP A 66 13.24 0.05 6.02
CA ASP A 66 13.86 1.25 6.59
C ASP A 66 15.39 1.17 6.58
N GLU A 67 15.99 0.03 6.90
CA GLU A 67 17.43 -0.16 6.79
C GLU A 67 17.93 0.03 5.35
N ILE A 68 17.26 -0.56 4.37
CA ILE A 68 17.63 -0.45 2.95
C ILE A 68 17.47 1.00 2.48
N ASN A 69 16.38 1.66 2.88
CA ASN A 69 16.09 3.05 2.53
C ASN A 69 17.08 4.02 3.18
N LYS A 70 17.50 3.77 4.42
CA LYS A 70 18.56 4.54 5.09
C LYS A 70 19.91 4.39 4.37
N LYS A 71 20.30 3.16 4.01
CA LYS A 71 21.58 2.86 3.32
C LYS A 71 21.64 3.46 1.91
N SER A 72 20.51 3.56 1.22
CA SER A 72 20.41 4.17 -0.11
C SER A 72 20.27 5.70 -0.08
N SER A 73 20.08 6.31 1.10
CA SER A 73 19.91 7.74 1.25
C SER A 73 21.24 8.48 1.38
N SER A 74 21.82 8.84 0.24
CA SER A 74 22.47 10.14 0.06
C SER A 74 21.52 11.19 -0.55
N THR A 75 20.23 10.91 -0.73
CA THR A 75 19.30 11.84 -1.42
C THR A 75 17.83 11.81 -0.98
N VAL A 76 17.37 10.86 -0.16
CA VAL A 76 15.95 10.84 0.25
C VAL A 76 15.82 11.36 1.67
N GLN A 77 15.63 12.67 1.81
CA GLN A 77 15.00 13.22 3.00
C GLN A 77 13.63 12.58 3.13
N SER A 78 13.34 12.00 4.30
CA SER A 78 11.98 11.65 4.68
C SER A 78 11.10 12.89 4.49
N PRO A 79 10.03 12.83 3.65
CA PRO A 79 9.12 13.95 3.48
C PRO A 79 8.44 14.37 4.80
N LEU A 80 8.51 13.52 5.82
CA LEU A 80 7.76 13.67 7.06
C LEU A 80 8.54 14.36 8.19
N SER A 81 9.88 14.41 8.12
CA SER A 81 10.71 14.94 9.22
C SER A 81 11.12 16.41 9.06
N SER A 82 10.71 17.07 7.98
CA SER A 82 10.91 18.51 7.83
C SER A 82 9.56 19.18 7.69
N THR A 83 9.37 20.28 8.40
CA THR A 83 8.28 21.27 8.25
C THR A 83 8.26 21.94 6.87
N SER A 84 8.82 21.30 5.85
CA SER A 84 8.87 21.80 4.48
C SER A 84 7.48 21.67 3.88
N THR A 85 6.96 22.80 3.42
CA THR A 85 5.80 22.89 2.55
C THR A 85 5.93 21.88 1.43
N LEU A 86 5.04 20.88 1.40
CA LEU A 86 5.03 19.86 0.35
C LEU A 86 4.90 20.57 -1.01
N SER A 87 5.98 20.60 -1.81
CA SER A 87 5.96 21.29 -3.09
C SER A 87 5.24 20.40 -4.11
N TYR A 88 3.94 20.61 -4.30
CA TYR A 88 3.20 19.93 -5.34
C TYR A 88 3.56 20.53 -6.70
N MET A 89 4.23 19.76 -7.55
CA MET A 89 4.48 20.17 -8.92
C MET A 89 3.27 19.77 -9.78
N THR A 90 2.56 20.76 -10.31
CA THR A 90 1.45 20.51 -11.23
C THR A 90 1.98 20.18 -12.61
N HIS A 91 1.48 19.11 -13.24
CA HIS A 91 1.84 18.81 -14.62
C HIS A 91 1.06 19.74 -15.57
N PRO A 92 1.70 20.39 -16.56
CA PRO A 92 1.04 21.38 -17.42
C PRO A 92 -0.14 20.83 -18.23
N GLN A 93 -0.22 19.51 -18.41
CA GLN A 93 -1.32 18.82 -19.10
C GLN A 93 -2.39 18.26 -18.15
N ALA A 94 -2.21 18.38 -16.83
CA ALA A 94 -3.18 17.86 -15.86
C ALA A 94 -4.37 18.81 -15.71
N VAL A 95 -5.57 18.24 -15.70
CA VAL A 95 -6.81 18.98 -15.44
C VAL A 95 -7.25 18.64 -14.01
N TYR A 96 -7.28 19.66 -13.15
CA TYR A 96 -7.60 19.53 -11.72
C TYR A 96 -9.07 19.83 -11.39
N THR A 97 -9.86 20.18 -12.40
CA THR A 97 -11.31 20.35 -12.28
C THR A 97 -12.03 19.09 -12.72
N SER A 98 -13.26 18.89 -12.22
CA SER A 98 -14.12 17.81 -12.70
C SER A 98 -14.37 17.94 -14.20
N ARG A 99 -14.36 16.81 -14.90
CA ARG A 99 -14.74 16.71 -16.31
C ARG A 99 -15.31 15.33 -16.59
N LEU A 100 -16.24 15.24 -17.53
CA LEU A 100 -16.69 13.96 -18.06
C LEU A 100 -15.55 13.36 -18.89
N LEU A 101 -15.20 12.10 -18.61
CA LEU A 101 -14.22 11.36 -19.39
C LEU A 101 -14.95 10.54 -20.47
N ASP A 102 -14.58 10.74 -21.74
CA ASP A 102 -15.07 9.89 -22.82
C ASP A 102 -14.19 8.63 -22.90
N PHE A 103 -14.78 7.48 -22.58
CA PHE A 103 -14.10 6.19 -22.54
C PHE A 103 -14.37 5.32 -23.78
N LYS A 104 -14.94 5.89 -24.85
CA LYS A 104 -15.15 5.14 -26.11
C LYS A 104 -13.81 4.60 -26.60
N ASN A 105 -13.76 3.29 -26.84
CA ASN A 105 -12.61 2.55 -27.40
C ASN A 105 -11.40 2.36 -26.45
N LEU A 106 -11.61 2.25 -25.14
CA LEU A 106 -10.53 1.78 -24.27
C LEU A 106 -10.20 0.30 -24.53
N PRO A 107 -8.90 -0.07 -24.56
CA PRO A 107 -8.51 -1.47 -24.60
C PRO A 107 -8.86 -2.16 -23.29
N GLU A 108 -9.03 -3.48 -23.34
CA GLU A 108 -9.20 -4.31 -22.15
C GLU A 108 -8.01 -4.11 -21.19
N PRO A 109 -8.27 -3.86 -19.89
CA PRO A 109 -7.20 -3.66 -18.93
C PRO A 109 -6.38 -4.94 -18.76
N LYS A 110 -5.06 -4.79 -18.69
CA LYS A 110 -4.12 -5.87 -18.41
C LYS A 110 -3.29 -5.54 -17.17
N ASN A 111 -2.80 -6.58 -16.50
CA ASN A 111 -1.83 -6.45 -15.41
C ASN A 111 -0.45 -6.12 -15.99
N ALA A 112 0.44 -5.58 -15.15
CA ALA A 112 1.85 -5.43 -15.52
C ALA A 112 2.45 -6.82 -15.80
N ASP A 113 3.38 -6.91 -16.75
CA ASP A 113 4.12 -8.16 -16.96
C ASP A 113 4.95 -8.46 -15.72
N ASN A 114 4.99 -9.72 -15.27
CA ASN A 114 5.63 -10.16 -14.01
C ASN A 114 7.13 -9.82 -13.89
N ASN A 115 7.78 -9.37 -14.96
CA ASN A 115 9.16 -8.91 -14.97
C ASN A 115 9.32 -7.42 -14.59
N ASP A 116 8.21 -6.69 -14.55
CA ASP A 116 8.13 -5.29 -14.13
C ASP A 116 7.58 -5.24 -12.69
N ASP A 117 8.13 -6.11 -11.84
CA ASP A 117 7.94 -6.09 -10.40
C ASP A 117 8.10 -4.63 -9.95
N LEU A 118 7.18 -4.16 -9.09
CA LEU A 118 7.15 -2.78 -8.60
C LEU A 118 8.49 -2.28 -8.03
N LEU A 119 9.39 -3.22 -7.78
CA LEU A 119 10.71 -3.05 -7.26
C LEU A 119 11.67 -3.96 -8.05
N GLY A 120 12.72 -3.39 -8.63
CA GLY A 120 13.91 -4.15 -9.01
C GLY A 120 14.68 -4.72 -7.81
N ILE A 121 14.00 -5.02 -6.70
CA ILE A 121 14.58 -5.37 -5.40
C ILE A 121 13.87 -6.62 -4.87
N LYS A 122 14.56 -7.76 -4.95
CA LYS A 122 14.12 -9.02 -4.35
C LYS A 122 13.90 -8.86 -2.84
N TYR A 123 12.89 -9.53 -2.32
CA TYR A 123 12.64 -9.61 -0.88
C TYR A 123 13.22 -10.92 -0.33
N SER A 124 13.54 -10.93 0.97
CA SER A 124 13.96 -12.15 1.63
C SER A 124 12.78 -13.12 1.76
N ASP A 125 12.92 -14.35 1.27
CA ASP A 125 11.86 -15.36 1.25
C ASP A 125 11.30 -15.69 2.65
N SER A 126 12.08 -15.43 3.71
CA SER A 126 11.71 -15.68 5.11
C SER A 126 10.63 -14.74 5.66
N LEU A 127 10.36 -13.61 5.01
CA LEU A 127 9.41 -12.59 5.47
C LEU A 127 8.12 -12.58 4.65
N ARG A 128 7.92 -13.56 3.76
CA ARG A 128 6.71 -13.65 2.95
C ARG A 128 5.50 -14.02 3.82
N ILE A 129 4.50 -13.14 3.86
CA ILE A 129 3.26 -13.37 4.60
C ILE A 129 2.24 -13.99 3.64
N ASP A 130 1.61 -15.07 4.07
CA ASP A 130 0.44 -15.63 3.40
C ASP A 130 -0.82 -15.03 4.05
N PHE A 131 -1.52 -14.18 3.29
CA PHE A 131 -2.75 -13.53 3.73
C PHE A 131 -3.85 -14.51 4.17
N THR A 132 -3.81 -15.75 3.69
CA THR A 132 -4.79 -16.77 4.07
C THR A 132 -4.55 -17.33 5.48
N LYS A 133 -3.41 -17.02 6.09
CA LYS A 133 -3.00 -17.51 7.42
C LYS A 133 -3.13 -16.47 8.53
N LEU A 134 -3.59 -15.25 8.22
CA LEU A 134 -3.97 -14.31 9.27
C LEU A 134 -5.22 -14.86 9.97
N ASP A 135 -5.16 -15.05 11.29
CA ASP A 135 -6.28 -15.58 12.07
C ASP A 135 -7.32 -14.49 12.32
N ILE A 136 -8.35 -14.55 11.48
CA ILE A 136 -9.44 -13.60 11.33
C ILE A 136 -10.48 -13.76 12.47
N ASN A 137 -10.31 -14.67 13.44
CA ASN A 137 -11.35 -14.97 14.45
C ASN A 137 -11.23 -14.25 15.81
N SER A 138 -10.27 -13.36 16.04
CA SER A 138 -10.24 -12.58 17.31
C SER A 138 -11.20 -11.37 17.36
N LYS A 139 -12.12 -11.32 16.38
CA LYS A 139 -12.89 -10.18 15.86
C LYS A 139 -13.77 -9.38 16.82
N ASP A 140 -14.33 -9.95 17.88
CA ASP A 140 -15.36 -9.23 18.64
C ASP A 140 -14.84 -8.38 19.82
N LYS A 141 -13.66 -8.69 20.36
CA LYS A 141 -13.12 -7.95 21.51
C LYS A 141 -12.34 -6.71 21.11
N VAL A 142 -11.56 -6.80 20.03
CA VAL A 142 -10.64 -5.73 19.63
C VAL A 142 -11.38 -4.58 18.93
N PHE A 143 -12.36 -4.90 18.07
CA PHE A 143 -13.18 -3.88 17.41
C PHE A 143 -13.96 -3.05 18.41
N ASN A 144 -14.57 -3.68 19.44
CA ASN A 144 -15.30 -2.98 20.50
C ASN A 144 -14.38 -2.15 21.41
N HIS A 145 -13.17 -2.63 21.71
CA HIS A 145 -12.20 -1.88 22.53
C HIS A 145 -11.71 -0.61 21.83
N ILE A 146 -11.40 -0.70 20.53
CA ILE A 146 -10.93 0.45 19.74
C ILE A 146 -12.06 1.45 19.47
N LEU A 147 -13.30 0.99 19.26
CA LEU A 147 -14.46 1.88 19.12
C LEU A 147 -14.76 2.64 20.43
N LEU A 148 -14.41 2.07 21.58
CA LEU A 148 -14.45 2.74 22.88
C LEU A 148 -13.38 3.84 22.97
N GLU A 149 -12.14 3.53 22.58
CA GLU A 149 -11.01 4.47 22.53
C GLU A 149 -11.26 5.64 21.56
N MET A 150 -11.80 5.38 20.36
CA MET A 150 -12.14 6.42 19.39
C MET A 150 -13.34 7.28 19.81
N LYS A 151 -14.24 6.78 20.67
CA LYS A 151 -15.34 7.57 21.23
C LYS A 151 -14.87 8.53 22.34
N ILE A 152 -13.76 8.24 23.02
CA ILE A 152 -13.17 9.11 24.05
C ILE A 152 -12.58 10.40 23.43
N PHE A 153 -12.27 10.41 22.13
CA PHE A 153 -11.75 11.59 21.42
C PHE A 153 -12.81 12.51 20.79
N ARG A 154 -14.10 12.31 21.05
CA ARG A 154 -15.13 13.33 20.78
C ARG A 154 -15.39 14.16 22.03
N ILE A 155 -14.60 15.22 22.20
CA ILE A 155 -14.99 16.43 22.95
C ILE A 155 -15.62 17.40 21.97
#